data_AF-A0A950ZG23-F1
#
_entry.id   AF-A0A950ZG23-F1
#
_cell.length_a   1.000
_cell.length_b   1.000
_cell.length_c   1.000
_cell.angle_alpha   90.00
_cell.angle_beta   90.00
_cell.angle_gamma   90.00
#
_symmetry.space_group_name_H-M   'P 1'
#
loop_
_entity.id
_entity.type
_entity.pdbx_description
1 polymer ?
#
loop_
_entity_poly.entity_id
_entity_poly.type
_entity_poly.pdbx_seq_one_letter_code
_entity_poly.pdbx_strand_id
1 'polypeptide(L)'
;MKPAFALVLALTTVRCATIAHGRMQNVPVNSNPAGAAVRVTCDGAPAVDAGVTPATVRLRRGASACSLTLAKDGYRTESVSFQRARSGVFYANVVPGVVVGSAAGAGAAVGSLLESDSNDNSGNAAFAAGFVLGTAIPMFIDHATGAMYVQRPERVDVTLTPATP
;
A
#
# COMPACT_ATOMS: atom_id res chain seq x y z
N MET A 1 -23.48 4.16 32.23
CA MET A 1 -22.17 3.96 31.58
C MET A 1 -22.23 4.65 30.23
N LYS A 2 -21.43 5.70 30.03
CA LYS A 2 -21.60 6.67 28.94
C LYS A 2 -21.32 6.03 27.56
N PRO A 3 -22.16 6.26 26.53
CA PRO A 3 -21.95 5.73 25.18
C PRO A 3 -20.62 6.19 24.54
N ALA A 4 -20.01 7.25 25.08
CA ALA A 4 -18.68 7.73 24.68
C ALA A 4 -17.57 6.67 24.86
N PHE A 5 -17.67 5.77 25.85
CA PHE A 5 -16.59 4.80 26.11
C PHE A 5 -16.56 3.65 25.10
N ALA A 6 -17.73 3.27 24.56
CA ALA A 6 -17.83 2.22 23.53
C ALA A 6 -17.34 2.71 22.16
N LEU A 7 -17.59 3.99 21.82
CA LEU A 7 -17.09 4.61 20.60
C LEU A 7 -15.56 4.70 20.62
N VAL A 8 -14.97 5.15 21.73
CA VAL A 8 -13.50 5.25 21.88
C VAL A 8 -12.84 3.87 21.81
N LEU A 9 -13.43 2.84 22.42
CA LEU A 9 -12.88 1.47 22.37
C LEU A 9 -12.93 0.88 20.94
N ALA A 10 -14.00 1.16 20.18
CA ALA A 10 -14.12 0.73 18.78
C ALA A 10 -13.10 1.43 17.86
N LEU A 11 -12.68 2.66 18.17
CA LEU A 11 -11.62 3.35 17.44
C LEU A 11 -10.22 2.75 17.69
N THR A 12 -9.99 2.09 18.83
CA THR A 12 -8.67 1.53 19.15
C THR A 12 -8.36 0.20 18.47
N THR A 13 -9.36 -0.51 17.93
CA THR A 13 -9.14 -1.77 17.21
C THR A 13 -8.88 -1.58 15.71
N VAL A 14 -8.83 -0.35 15.21
CA VAL A 14 -8.43 -0.08 13.82
C VAL A 14 -6.94 -0.39 13.71
N ARG A 15 -6.63 -1.64 13.35
CA ARG A 15 -5.27 -2.01 12.92
C ARG A 15 -4.96 -1.20 11.68
N CYS A 16 -4.11 -0.18 11.82
CA CYS A 16 -3.58 0.51 10.66
C CYS A 16 -2.86 -0.52 9.78
N ALA A 17 -3.25 -0.57 8.51
CA ALA A 17 -2.55 -1.28 7.43
C ALA A 17 -1.02 -1.12 7.47
N THR A 18 -0.58 0.05 7.90
CA THR A 18 0.80 0.45 8.14
C THR A 18 1.59 -0.45 9.11
N ILE A 19 0.90 -1.09 10.06
CA ILE A 19 1.52 -2.03 11.01
C ILE A 19 1.70 -3.42 10.36
N ALA A 20 0.78 -3.81 9.47
CA ALA A 20 0.84 -5.10 8.78
C ALA A 20 1.86 -5.09 7.63
N HIS A 21 2.03 -3.96 6.95
CA HIS A 21 3.00 -3.79 5.89
C HIS A 21 3.85 -2.53 6.10
N GLY A 22 5.14 -2.76 6.38
CA GLY A 22 6.12 -1.67 6.45
C GLY A 22 6.39 -1.02 5.09
N ARG A 23 7.25 0.00 5.10
CA ARG A 23 7.62 0.82 3.92
C ARG A 23 8.40 0.06 2.84
N MET A 24 8.95 -1.11 3.20
CA MET A 24 9.82 -1.93 2.36
C MET A 24 9.09 -3.19 1.90
N GLN A 25 9.49 -3.68 0.74
CA GLN A 25 9.08 -4.96 0.18
C GLN A 25 10.31 -5.80 -0.10
N ASN A 26 10.28 -7.05 0.35
CA ASN A 26 11.32 -8.02 0.04
C ASN A 26 10.94 -8.71 -1.26
N VAL A 27 11.80 -8.59 -2.27
CA VAL A 27 11.64 -9.21 -3.58
C VAL A 27 12.75 -10.25 -3.74
N PRO A 28 12.42 -11.56 -3.74
CA PRO A 28 13.40 -12.58 -4.07
C PRO A 28 13.79 -12.48 -5.55
N VAL A 29 15.09 -12.53 -5.80
CA VAL A 29 15.71 -12.41 -7.11
C VAL A 29 16.54 -13.66 -7.36
N ASN A 30 16.17 -14.40 -8.39
CA ASN A 30 16.87 -15.58 -8.85
C ASN A 30 17.32 -15.38 -10.30
N SER A 31 18.47 -15.92 -10.65
CA SER A 31 18.93 -15.94 -12.03
C SER A 31 19.38 -17.33 -12.45
N ASN A 32 19.20 -17.64 -13.72
CA ASN A 32 19.77 -18.81 -14.35
C ASN A 32 20.74 -18.40 -15.47
N PRO A 33 22.05 -18.63 -15.33
CA PRO A 33 22.74 -19.23 -14.19
C PRO A 33 22.81 -18.31 -12.95
N ALA A 34 22.99 -18.89 -11.76
CA ALA A 34 23.19 -18.15 -10.51
C ALA A 34 24.53 -17.39 -10.50
N GLY A 35 24.70 -16.44 -9.57
CA GLY A 35 25.93 -15.66 -9.44
C GLY A 35 25.93 -14.34 -10.21
N ALA A 36 24.76 -13.79 -10.53
CA ALA A 36 24.64 -12.49 -11.20
C ALA A 36 24.66 -11.36 -10.17
N ALA A 37 25.45 -10.32 -10.43
CA ALA A 37 25.45 -9.10 -9.62
C ALA A 37 24.14 -8.33 -9.84
N VAL A 38 23.50 -7.94 -8.74
CA VAL A 38 22.21 -7.26 -8.75
C VAL A 38 22.37 -5.81 -8.32
N ARG A 39 21.95 -4.88 -9.18
CA ARG A 39 21.85 -3.46 -8.87
C ARG A 39 20.41 -2.99 -8.88
N VAL A 40 20.07 -2.14 -7.93
CA VAL A 40 18.73 -1.54 -7.80
C VAL A 40 18.84 -0.06 -8.02
N THR A 41 18.00 0.45 -8.91
CA THR A 41 17.85 1.88 -9.16
C THR A 41 16.38 2.23 -8.97
N CYS A 42 16.10 3.20 -8.10
CA CYS A 42 14.74 3.66 -7.84
C CYS A 42 14.70 5.19 -7.89
N ASP A 43 13.56 5.76 -8.30
CA ASP A 43 13.39 7.21 -8.31
C ASP A 43 13.65 7.82 -6.93
N GLY A 44 14.43 8.89 -6.90
CA GLY A 44 14.77 9.61 -5.67
C GLY A 44 15.74 8.85 -4.74
N ALA A 45 16.39 7.79 -5.22
CA ALA A 45 17.46 7.10 -4.51
C ALA A 45 18.66 6.83 -5.45
N PRO A 46 19.91 6.89 -4.95
CA PRO A 46 21.06 6.47 -5.73
C PRO A 46 20.97 4.96 -6.04
N ALA A 47 21.64 4.53 -7.10
CA ALA A 47 21.76 3.11 -7.40
C ALA A 47 22.50 2.40 -6.25
N VAL A 48 21.96 1.27 -5.79
CA VAL A 48 22.52 0.48 -4.68
C VAL A 48 22.83 -0.93 -5.16
N ASP A 49 24.01 -1.44 -4.78
CA ASP A 49 24.37 -2.84 -4.97
C ASP A 49 23.57 -3.71 -3.99
N ALA A 50 22.77 -4.64 -4.52
CA ALA A 50 21.85 -5.47 -3.75
C ALA A 50 22.31 -6.93 -3.60
N GLY A 51 23.57 -7.21 -3.91
CA GLY A 51 24.21 -8.51 -3.74
C GLY A 51 24.27 -9.34 -5.02
N VAL A 52 24.35 -10.66 -4.85
CA VAL A 52 24.55 -11.63 -5.93
C VAL A 52 23.46 -12.71 -5.87
N THR A 53 22.89 -13.10 -7.00
CA THR A 53 21.81 -14.10 -7.04
C THR A 53 22.26 -15.51 -6.62
N PRO A 54 21.43 -16.27 -5.88
CA PRO A 54 20.09 -15.92 -5.38
C PRO A 54 20.14 -14.94 -4.19
N ALA A 55 19.38 -13.84 -4.26
CA ALA A 55 19.36 -12.81 -3.22
C ALA A 55 17.94 -12.29 -2.96
N THR A 56 17.72 -11.67 -1.80
CA THR A 56 16.47 -10.96 -1.50
C THR A 56 16.74 -9.47 -1.45
N VAL A 57 16.13 -8.75 -2.39
CA VAL A 57 16.29 -7.30 -2.53
C VAL A 57 15.19 -6.57 -1.77
N ARG A 58 15.55 -5.47 -1.11
CA ARG A 58 14.58 -4.62 -0.37
C ARG A 58 14.23 -3.39 -1.19
N LEU A 59 13.01 -3.34 -1.73
CA LEU A 59 12.51 -2.19 -2.49
C LEU A 59 11.59 -1.32 -1.65
N ARG A 60 11.56 -0.01 -1.92
CA ARG A 60 10.58 0.91 -1.31
C ARG A 60 9.25 0.76 -2.04
N ARG A 61 8.18 0.45 -1.30
CA ARG A 61 6.83 0.28 -1.88
C ARG A 61 6.31 1.57 -2.51
N GLY A 62 6.64 2.71 -1.92
CA GLY A 62 6.23 4.02 -2.39
C GLY A 62 7.00 4.58 -3.58
N ALA A 63 8.07 3.94 -4.06
CA ALA A 63 8.83 4.45 -5.22
C ALA A 63 7.99 4.39 -6.50
N SER A 64 8.00 5.47 -7.30
CA SER A 64 7.21 5.58 -8.54
C SER A 64 7.70 4.65 -9.64
N ALA A 65 9.01 4.62 -9.86
CA ALA A 65 9.68 3.67 -10.73
C ALA A 65 10.90 3.08 -10.01
N CYS A 66 11.09 1.78 -10.19
CA CYS A 66 12.32 1.08 -9.82
C CYS A 66 12.71 0.15 -10.96
N SER A 67 13.99 -0.07 -11.15
CA SER A 67 14.53 -1.10 -12.03
C SER A 67 15.62 -1.88 -11.32
N LEU A 68 15.76 -3.14 -11.72
CA LEU A 68 16.79 -4.02 -11.23
C LEU A 68 17.59 -4.52 -12.41
N THR A 69 18.89 -4.33 -12.33
CA THR A 69 19.84 -4.69 -13.38
C THR A 69 20.64 -5.89 -12.89
N LEU A 70 20.61 -6.97 -13.67
CA LEU A 70 21.40 -8.17 -13.45
C LEU A 70 22.56 -8.19 -14.43
N ALA A 71 23.78 -8.29 -13.91
CA ALA A 71 24.99 -8.38 -14.72
C ALA A 71 25.77 -9.64 -14.34
N LYS A 72 26.27 -10.37 -15.34
CA LYS A 72 27.14 -11.51 -15.15
C LYS A 72 28.13 -11.60 -16.31
N ASP A 73 29.38 -11.93 -16.02
CA ASP A 73 30.42 -12.05 -17.03
C ASP A 73 30.07 -13.13 -18.07
N GLY A 74 30.22 -12.79 -19.36
CA GLY A 74 29.84 -13.65 -20.47
C GLY A 74 28.34 -13.70 -20.78
N TYR A 75 27.52 -12.90 -20.09
CA TYR A 75 26.08 -12.78 -20.31
C TYR A 75 25.69 -11.32 -20.62
N ARG A 76 24.56 -11.16 -21.33
CA ARG A 76 23.94 -9.85 -21.54
C ARG A 76 23.36 -9.33 -20.22
N THR A 77 23.50 -8.03 -20.02
CA THR A 77 22.86 -7.32 -18.90
C THR A 77 21.35 -7.32 -19.10
N GLU A 78 20.62 -7.89 -18.15
CA GLU A 78 19.16 -7.90 -18.15
C GLU A 78 18.63 -6.87 -17.17
N SER A 79 17.56 -6.16 -17.54
CA SER A 79 16.92 -5.17 -16.68
C SER A 79 15.44 -5.46 -16.50
N VAL A 80 15.00 -5.55 -15.26
CA VAL A 80 13.60 -5.76 -14.88
C VAL A 80 13.05 -4.49 -14.28
N SER A 81 12.03 -3.92 -14.92
CA SER A 81 11.31 -2.76 -14.38
C SER A 81 10.23 -3.20 -13.40
N PHE A 82 10.04 -2.40 -12.36
CA PHE A 82 8.97 -2.57 -11.39
C PHE A 82 7.93 -1.49 -11.58
N GLN A 83 6.67 -1.90 -11.47
CA GLN A 83 5.52 -1.00 -11.47
C GLN A 83 4.90 -0.94 -10.07
N ARG A 84 4.64 0.28 -9.62
CA ARG A 84 3.92 0.54 -8.38
C ARG A 84 2.42 0.32 -8.61
N ALA A 85 1.87 -0.69 -7.93
CA ALA A 85 0.44 -0.97 -7.90
C ALA A 85 -0.14 -0.70 -6.51
N ARG A 86 -1.47 -0.55 -6.42
CA ARG A 86 -2.17 -0.50 -5.12
C ARG A 86 -2.19 -1.89 -4.49
N SER A 87 -1.84 -1.99 -3.22
CA SER A 87 -1.89 -3.23 -2.45
C SER A 87 -3.34 -3.58 -2.10
N GLY A 88 -3.64 -4.86 -1.85
CA GLY A 88 -4.99 -5.25 -1.37
C GLY A 88 -5.39 -4.56 -0.06
N VAL A 89 -4.39 -4.18 0.72
CA VAL A 89 -4.56 -3.47 2.00
C VAL A 89 -5.11 -2.05 1.82
N PHE A 90 -4.86 -1.41 0.68
CA PHE A 90 -5.53 -0.14 0.33
C PHE A 90 -7.06 -0.25 0.44
N TYR A 91 -7.63 -1.34 -0.08
CA TYR A 91 -9.08 -1.55 -0.08
C TYR A 91 -9.63 -1.92 1.30
N ALA A 92 -8.82 -2.60 2.14
CA ALA A 92 -9.21 -2.91 3.51
C ALA A 92 -9.44 -1.64 4.36
N ASN A 93 -8.69 -0.57 4.10
CA ASN A 93 -8.85 0.71 4.81
C ASN A 93 -10.09 1.53 4.41
N VAL A 94 -10.85 1.08 3.40
CA VAL A 94 -12.13 1.72 3.05
C VAL A 94 -13.23 1.27 4.02
N VAL A 95 -13.12 0.06 4.58
CA VAL A 95 -14.14 -0.55 5.45
C VAL A 95 -14.48 0.32 6.68
N PRO A 96 -13.50 0.87 7.43
CA PRO A 96 -13.81 1.74 8.57
C PRO A 96 -14.67 2.96 8.20
N GLY A 97 -14.42 3.57 7.04
CA GLY A 97 -15.23 4.68 6.56
C GLY A 97 -16.67 4.27 6.25
N VAL A 98 -16.88 3.09 5.66
CA VAL A 98 -18.25 2.58 5.43
C VAL A 98 -18.98 2.41 6.76
N VAL A 99 -18.34 1.82 7.78
CA VAL A 99 -18.96 1.61 9.10
C VAL A 99 -19.31 2.93 9.78
N VAL A 100 -18.37 3.88 9.82
CA VAL A 100 -18.59 5.19 10.47
C VAL A 100 -19.62 6.02 9.69
N GLY A 101 -19.53 6.02 8.36
CA GLY A 101 -20.51 6.67 7.48
C GLY A 101 -21.92 6.11 7.68
N SER A 102 -22.09 4.80 7.66
CA SER A 102 -23.40 4.16 7.86
C SER A 102 -23.98 4.48 9.24
N ALA A 103 -23.17 4.47 10.30
CA ALA A 103 -23.61 4.84 11.64
C ALA A 103 -24.06 6.32 11.73
N ALA A 104 -23.27 7.24 11.16
CA ALA A 104 -23.59 8.65 11.12
C ALA A 104 -24.84 8.94 10.28
N GLY A 105 -24.96 8.33 9.11
CA GLY A 105 -26.11 8.46 8.21
C GLY A 105 -27.40 7.96 8.85
N ALA A 106 -27.37 6.78 9.48
CA ALA A 106 -28.52 6.25 10.20
C ALA A 106 -28.90 7.14 11.40
N GLY A 107 -27.91 7.62 12.16
CA GLY A 107 -28.14 8.54 13.28
C GLY A 107 -28.78 9.85 12.85
N ALA A 108 -28.32 10.44 11.74
CA ALA A 108 -28.90 11.66 11.18
C ALA A 108 -30.31 11.45 10.63
N ALA A 109 -30.58 10.31 9.98
CA ALA A 109 -31.92 9.97 9.49
C ALA A 109 -32.93 9.78 10.63
N VAL A 110 -32.50 9.21 11.77
CA VAL A 110 -33.34 9.14 12.98
C VAL A 110 -33.48 10.51 13.65
N GLY A 111 -32.40 11.30 13.70
CA GLY A 111 -32.40 12.65 14.25
C GLY A 111 -33.33 13.61 13.50
N SER A 112 -33.41 13.51 12.16
CA SER A 112 -34.33 14.33 11.36
C SER A 112 -35.80 14.02 11.60
N LEU A 113 -36.16 12.88 12.22
CA LEU A 113 -37.53 12.60 12.64
C LEU A 113 -37.89 13.29 13.97
N LEU A 114 -36.89 13.70 14.73
CA LEU A 114 -37.06 14.31 16.05
C LEU A 114 -36.94 15.84 15.99
N GLU A 115 -36.31 16.39 14.94
CA GLU A 115 -36.06 17.81 14.77
C GLU A 115 -36.99 18.44 13.71
N SER A 116 -37.61 19.59 14.04
CA SER A 116 -38.63 20.24 13.20
C SER A 116 -38.10 21.07 12.01
N ASP A 117 -36.77 21.18 11.87
CA ASP A 117 -36.05 21.92 10.80
C ASP A 117 -35.19 20.94 9.98
N SER A 118 -35.85 19.98 9.32
CA SER A 118 -35.19 18.84 8.68
C SER A 118 -34.78 19.15 7.24
N ASN A 119 -33.49 19.04 6.93
CA ASN A 119 -32.99 18.93 5.56
C ASN A 119 -33.17 17.49 5.06
N ASP A 120 -33.86 17.31 3.93
CA ASP A 120 -34.14 16.00 3.31
C ASP A 120 -32.88 15.18 2.98
N ASN A 121 -31.72 15.83 2.88
CA ASN A 121 -30.43 15.19 2.58
C ASN A 121 -29.53 14.94 3.81
N SER A 122 -30.03 15.18 5.03
CA SER A 122 -29.25 15.07 6.28
C SER A 122 -28.59 13.69 6.46
N GLY A 123 -29.29 12.60 6.15
CA GLY A 123 -28.75 11.24 6.21
C GLY A 123 -27.58 11.00 5.24
N ASN A 124 -27.70 11.46 3.99
CA ASN A 124 -26.64 11.31 2.99
C ASN A 124 -25.43 12.20 3.31
N ALA A 125 -25.67 13.41 3.80
CA ALA A 125 -24.61 14.31 4.23
C ALA A 125 -23.83 13.74 5.42
N ALA A 126 -24.54 13.18 6.41
CA ALA A 126 -23.91 12.53 7.55
C ALA A 126 -23.15 11.25 7.18
N PHE A 127 -23.67 10.46 6.22
CA PHE A 127 -22.93 9.33 5.66
C PHE A 127 -21.64 9.78 4.99
N ALA A 128 -21.71 10.78 4.11
CA ALA A 128 -20.54 11.28 3.39
C ALA A 128 -19.48 11.82 4.37
N ALA A 129 -19.90 12.59 5.37
CA ALA A 129 -19.01 13.10 6.40
C ALA A 129 -18.36 11.96 7.20
N GLY A 130 -19.15 10.99 7.67
CA GLY A 130 -18.62 9.84 8.42
C GLY A 130 -17.69 8.97 7.57
N PHE A 131 -17.98 8.78 6.28
CA PHE A 131 -17.14 8.03 5.35
C PHE A 131 -15.78 8.69 5.12
N VAL A 132 -15.77 10.00 4.85
CA VAL A 132 -14.52 10.76 4.66
C VAL A 132 -13.70 10.73 5.95
N LEU A 133 -14.31 11.00 7.10
CA LEU A 133 -13.60 10.99 8.38
C LEU A 133 -13.03 9.60 8.72
N GLY A 134 -13.78 8.54 8.43
CA GLY A 134 -13.33 7.17 8.69
C GLY A 134 -12.28 6.64 7.70
N THR A 135 -12.14 7.22 6.50
CA THR A 135 -11.17 6.76 5.49
C THR A 135 -9.96 7.68 5.30
N ALA A 136 -10.08 8.99 5.49
CA ALA A 136 -9.03 9.94 5.14
C ALA A 136 -7.76 9.75 5.98
N ILE A 137 -7.91 9.54 7.29
CA ILE A 137 -6.78 9.34 8.21
C ILE A 137 -5.97 8.09 7.85
N PRO A 138 -6.56 6.88 7.75
CA PRO A 138 -5.78 5.68 7.41
C PRO A 138 -5.18 5.77 5.99
N MET A 139 -5.89 6.36 5.01
CA MET A 139 -5.32 6.56 3.68
C MET A 139 -4.13 7.51 3.68
N PHE A 140 -4.18 8.59 4.46
CA PHE A 140 -3.07 9.54 4.56
C PHE A 140 -1.82 8.87 5.13
N ILE A 141 -1.96 8.11 6.21
CA ILE A 141 -0.85 7.37 6.83
C ILE A 141 -0.27 6.36 5.84
N ASP A 142 -1.12 5.61 5.16
CA ASP A 142 -0.68 4.61 4.20
C ASP A 142 -0.03 5.21 2.94
N HIS A 143 -0.43 6.41 2.55
CA HIS A 143 0.19 7.13 1.45
C HIS A 143 1.58 7.61 1.86
N ALA A 144 1.69 8.25 3.03
CA ALA A 144 2.94 8.77 3.56
C ALA A 144 3.97 7.66 3.84
N THR A 145 3.52 6.47 4.23
CA THR A 145 4.40 5.32 4.47
C THR A 145 4.61 4.43 3.25
N GLY A 146 3.76 4.55 2.24
CA GLY A 146 3.72 3.67 1.07
C GLY A 146 3.11 2.29 1.34
N ALA A 147 2.44 2.08 2.47
CA ALA A 147 1.78 0.82 2.80
C ALA A 147 0.62 0.47 1.86
N MET A 148 0.00 1.48 1.21
CA MET A 148 -1.01 1.28 0.17
C MET A 148 -0.44 0.75 -1.15
N TYR A 149 0.89 0.61 -1.28
CA TYR A 149 1.53 0.22 -2.53
C TYR A 149 2.25 -1.13 -2.45
N VAL A 150 2.45 -1.72 -3.62
CA VAL A 150 3.27 -2.91 -3.86
C VAL A 150 4.00 -2.76 -5.20
N GLN A 151 5.24 -3.23 -5.27
CA GLN A 151 6.02 -3.31 -6.49
C GLN A 151 5.74 -4.64 -7.19
N ARG A 152 5.43 -4.58 -8.49
CA ARG A 152 5.29 -5.75 -9.36
C ARG A 152 6.40 -5.75 -10.41
N PRO A 153 7.07 -6.89 -10.66
CA PRO A 153 6.77 -8.21 -10.11
C PRO A 153 7.20 -8.37 -8.64
N GLU A 154 6.54 -9.27 -7.89
CA GLU A 154 6.86 -9.52 -6.46
C GLU A 154 8.03 -10.48 -6.27
N ARG A 155 8.41 -11.19 -7.34
CA ARG A 155 9.55 -12.08 -7.46
C ARG A 155 10.16 -11.87 -8.83
N VAL A 156 11.49 -11.94 -8.92
CA VAL A 156 12.21 -11.84 -10.17
C VAL A 156 12.93 -13.16 -10.42
N ASP A 157 12.53 -13.87 -11.47
CA ASP A 157 13.25 -15.04 -11.97
C ASP A 157 13.65 -14.72 -13.42
N VAL A 158 14.96 -14.59 -13.68
CA VAL A 158 15.49 -14.19 -14.98
C VAL A 158 16.45 -15.24 -15.50
N THR A 159 16.29 -15.64 -16.76
CA THR A 159 17.29 -16.45 -17.46
C THR A 159 18.19 -15.51 -18.25
N LEU A 160 19.49 -15.51 -17.94
CA LEU A 160 20.45 -14.64 -18.59
C LEU A 160 20.81 -15.19 -19.97
N THR A 161 20.82 -14.31 -20.96
CA THR A 161 21.23 -14.67 -22.32
C THR A 161 22.75 -14.55 -22.44
N PRO A 162 23.47 -15.57 -22.95
CA PRO A 162 24.89 -15.45 -23.22
C PRO A 162 25.19 -14.26 -24.14
N ALA A 163 26.27 -13.53 -23.84
CA ALA A 163 26.77 -12.52 -24.76
C ALA A 163 27.29 -13.24 -26.00
N THR A 164 26.81 -12.86 -27.18
CA THR A 164 27.32 -13.40 -28.45
C THR A 164 28.79 -12.98 -28.56
N PRO A 165 29.72 -13.91 -28.89
CA PRO A 165 31.13 -13.59 -29.08
C PRO A 165 31.35 -12.63 -30.26
#